data_AF-A0AAW9DBG5-F1
#
_entry.id   AF-A0AAW9DBG5-F1
#
_cell.length_a   1.000
_cell.length_b   1.000
_cell.length_c   1.000
_cell.angle_alpha   90.00
_cell.angle_beta   90.00
_cell.angle_gamma   90.00
#
_symmetry.space_group_name_H-M   'P 1'
#
loop_
_entity.id
_entity.type
_entity.pdbx_description
1 polymer ?
#
loop_
_entity_poly.entity_id
_entity_poly.type
_entity_poly.pdbx_seq_one_letter_code
_entity_poly.pdbx_strand_id
1 'polypeptide(L)'
;MFLNSSDSEVLNALDEIERYLNGEENYINIKAFKKNSQITKKITNICNILNKKNDEELQIFGEIMLVSEKLASGILDDNINFTSSSNFKLNYIAKTINSLAKDLKNSIEQIKKTLLLYGEYNYISKLDESLVQNDFRVLFQEINTLRQTITNMLIENKSNGLTLQNSSEVLLKNVDKLNFSSSKAASSLEETSAALDDVTSNIRKNTNNILKVSDLYKNIVSCANRGEDLALKTSKSMQNIAKEVNLVNQAIAVIDSIAFQTNILSLNAAVEAATAGEAGKGFAVVAGEVRNLASRSAEAAKEIKTIVNSATLKANEGTDISNDMIDGYKQLHLSINEAISLISDIQVSSQEQLNAVEQINSSISLLDKQTQENANIAAQSHEVAVTTDFISNLIVKNANEKEFEGKNDIKAKVL
;
A
#
# COMPACT_ATOMS: atom_id res chain seq x y z
N MET A 1 107.65 -52.68 -54.15
CA MET A 1 107.60 -51.27 -53.75
C MET A 1 107.90 -50.49 -55.04
N PHE A 2 106.99 -49.81 -55.72
CA PHE A 2 105.85 -49.01 -55.31
C PHE A 2 104.74 -49.11 -56.40
N LEU A 3 103.48 -48.85 -56.03
CA LEU A 3 102.24 -49.10 -56.81
C LEU A 3 102.32 -48.78 -58.32
N ASN A 4 101.65 -49.60 -59.15
CA ASN A 4 101.38 -49.32 -60.56
C ASN A 4 100.73 -47.92 -60.70
N SER A 5 101.16 -47.11 -61.66
CA SER A 5 100.64 -45.74 -61.90
C SER A 5 99.12 -45.66 -62.07
N SER A 6 98.49 -46.72 -62.59
CA SER A 6 97.04 -46.89 -62.68
C SER A 6 96.34 -46.99 -61.32
N ASP A 7 96.96 -47.67 -60.35
CA ASP A 7 96.37 -47.89 -59.03
C ASP A 7 96.49 -46.64 -58.17
N SER A 8 97.58 -45.89 -58.30
CA SER A 8 97.76 -44.58 -57.64
C SER A 8 96.77 -43.52 -58.14
N GLU A 9 96.43 -43.56 -59.43
CA GLU A 9 95.42 -42.68 -60.05
C GLU A 9 94.01 -42.97 -59.50
N VAL A 10 93.63 -44.25 -59.39
CA VAL A 10 92.35 -44.66 -58.79
C VAL A 10 92.32 -44.37 -57.29
N LEU A 11 93.42 -44.59 -56.56
CA LEU A 11 93.51 -44.28 -55.13
C LEU A 11 93.28 -42.78 -54.87
N ASN A 12 93.90 -41.90 -55.66
CA ASN A 12 93.69 -40.45 -55.54
C ASN A 12 92.23 -40.03 -55.80
N ALA A 13 91.54 -40.64 -56.77
CA ALA A 13 90.10 -40.38 -56.96
C ALA A 13 89.24 -40.92 -55.82
N LEU A 14 89.62 -42.06 -55.23
CA LEU A 14 88.95 -42.58 -54.05
C LEU A 14 89.21 -41.69 -52.83
N ASP A 15 90.42 -41.13 -52.68
CA ASP A 15 90.75 -40.15 -51.66
C ASP A 15 89.95 -38.85 -51.85
N GLU A 16 89.78 -38.36 -53.09
CA GLU A 16 88.91 -37.21 -53.39
C GLU A 16 87.44 -37.49 -53.07
N ILE A 17 86.94 -38.70 -53.39
CA ILE A 17 85.59 -39.14 -53.00
C ILE A 17 85.48 -39.26 -51.48
N GLU A 18 86.50 -39.77 -50.79
CA GLU A 18 86.53 -39.92 -49.34
C GLU A 18 86.53 -38.55 -48.65
N ARG A 19 87.34 -37.60 -49.14
CA ARG A 19 87.35 -36.21 -48.65
C ARG A 19 86.00 -35.52 -48.88
N TYR A 20 85.36 -35.76 -50.02
CA TYR A 20 84.00 -35.28 -50.29
C TYR A 20 82.95 -35.93 -49.36
N LEU A 21 83.03 -37.24 -49.13
CA LEU A 21 82.12 -37.96 -48.23
C LEU A 21 82.32 -37.56 -46.76
N ASN A 22 83.54 -37.18 -46.38
CA ASN A 22 83.87 -36.63 -45.06
C ASN A 22 83.50 -35.14 -44.92
N GLY A 23 82.99 -34.49 -45.98
CA GLY A 23 82.57 -33.09 -45.97
C GLY A 23 83.73 -32.09 -46.02
N GLU A 24 84.94 -32.52 -46.42
CA GLU A 24 86.09 -31.64 -46.60
C GLU A 24 86.01 -30.85 -47.92
N GLU A 25 85.31 -31.38 -48.92
CA GLU A 25 85.12 -30.75 -50.23
C GLU A 25 83.64 -30.86 -50.65
N ASN A 26 83.06 -29.78 -51.18
CA ASN A 26 81.65 -29.74 -51.61
C ASN A 26 81.44 -30.12 -53.08
N TYR A 27 82.50 -30.47 -53.80
CA TYR A 27 82.44 -30.84 -55.21
C TYR A 27 83.65 -31.69 -55.60
N ILE A 28 83.40 -32.84 -56.23
CA ILE A 28 84.47 -33.74 -56.71
C ILE A 28 84.86 -33.37 -58.14
N ASN A 29 86.15 -33.14 -58.39
CA ASN A 29 86.68 -32.82 -59.73
C ASN A 29 87.82 -33.78 -60.15
N ILE A 30 87.47 -34.95 -60.67
CA ILE A 30 88.46 -35.95 -61.09
C ILE A 30 89.05 -35.61 -62.47
N LYS A 31 90.39 -35.50 -62.54
CA LYS A 31 91.13 -35.41 -63.81
C LYS A 31 91.15 -36.76 -64.54
N ALA A 32 90.93 -36.75 -65.86
CA ALA A 32 90.75 -37.95 -66.68
C ALA A 32 91.96 -38.94 -66.63
N PHE A 33 91.69 -40.21 -66.32
CA PHE A 33 92.66 -41.30 -66.29
C PHE A 33 93.02 -41.82 -67.69
N LYS A 34 94.29 -42.17 -67.93
CA LYS A 34 94.79 -42.52 -69.28
C LYS A 34 94.71 -44.01 -69.68
N LYS A 35 94.42 -44.97 -68.78
CA LYS A 35 94.66 -46.39 -69.10
C LYS A 35 93.61 -47.46 -68.73
N ASN A 36 92.43 -47.13 -68.18
CA ASN A 36 91.42 -48.16 -67.85
C ASN A 36 89.96 -47.72 -68.08
N SER A 37 89.46 -47.86 -69.33
CA SER A 37 88.27 -47.12 -69.82
C SER A 37 86.93 -47.41 -69.12
N GLN A 38 86.71 -48.61 -68.57
CA GLN A 38 85.46 -48.96 -67.90
C GLN A 38 85.42 -48.48 -66.44
N ILE A 39 86.53 -48.63 -65.71
CA ILE A 39 86.64 -48.19 -64.31
C ILE A 39 86.58 -46.67 -64.24
N THR A 40 87.32 -45.97 -65.11
CA THR A 40 87.27 -44.50 -65.23
C THR A 40 85.85 -44.00 -65.49
N LYS A 41 85.15 -44.57 -66.47
CA LYS A 41 83.75 -44.17 -66.76
C LYS A 41 82.81 -44.39 -65.57
N LYS A 42 82.98 -45.49 -64.84
CA LYS A 42 82.15 -45.78 -63.65
C LYS A 42 82.46 -44.81 -62.51
N ILE A 43 83.73 -44.51 -62.24
CA ILE A 43 84.16 -43.53 -61.22
C ILE A 43 83.67 -42.12 -61.57
N THR A 44 83.85 -41.67 -62.82
CA THR A 44 83.33 -40.37 -63.27
C THR A 44 81.80 -40.31 -63.18
N ASN A 45 81.09 -41.40 -63.52
CA ASN A 45 79.64 -41.45 -63.37
C ASN A 45 79.20 -41.41 -61.89
N ILE A 46 79.93 -42.09 -61.00
CA ILE A 46 79.69 -42.01 -59.55
C ILE A 46 79.88 -40.58 -59.06
N CYS A 47 80.94 -39.89 -59.47
CA CYS A 47 81.20 -38.50 -59.06
C CYS A 47 80.16 -37.52 -59.61
N ASN A 48 79.72 -37.70 -60.86
CA ASN A 48 78.63 -36.90 -61.41
C ASN A 48 77.31 -37.13 -60.65
N ILE A 49 77.01 -38.38 -60.26
CA ILE A 49 75.84 -38.69 -59.42
C ILE A 49 76.00 -38.07 -58.03
N LEU A 50 77.19 -38.13 -57.43
CA LEU A 50 77.47 -37.55 -56.11
C LEU A 50 77.33 -36.03 -56.13
N ASN A 51 77.96 -35.33 -57.08
CA ASN A 51 77.86 -33.88 -57.24
C ASN A 51 76.42 -33.45 -57.52
N LYS A 52 75.72 -34.12 -58.44
CA LYS A 52 74.31 -33.85 -58.72
C LYS A 52 73.45 -34.03 -57.47
N LYS A 53 73.68 -35.11 -56.72
CA LYS A 53 72.97 -35.35 -55.46
C LYS A 53 73.30 -34.25 -54.44
N ASN A 54 74.54 -33.77 -54.37
CA ASN A 54 74.93 -32.64 -53.51
C ASN A 54 74.14 -31.38 -53.83
N ASP A 55 74.10 -31.02 -55.11
CA ASP A 55 73.47 -29.78 -55.55
C ASP A 55 71.97 -29.82 -55.24
N GLU A 56 71.32 -30.96 -55.50
CA GLU A 56 69.92 -31.20 -55.13
C GLU A 56 69.72 -31.17 -53.60
N GLU A 57 70.63 -31.74 -52.82
CA GLU A 57 70.57 -31.75 -51.35
C GLU A 57 70.80 -30.35 -50.75
N LEU A 58 71.79 -29.60 -51.21
CA LEU A 58 72.07 -28.23 -50.79
C LEU A 58 70.88 -27.30 -51.10
N GLN A 59 70.25 -27.47 -52.27
CA GLN A 59 69.07 -26.69 -52.64
C GLN A 59 67.88 -26.98 -51.71
N ILE A 60 67.54 -28.26 -51.48
CA ILE A 60 66.42 -28.60 -50.59
C ILE A 60 66.70 -28.20 -49.14
N PHE A 61 67.95 -28.30 -48.66
CA PHE A 61 68.33 -27.83 -47.33
C PHE A 61 68.18 -26.32 -47.19
N GLY A 62 68.62 -25.56 -48.19
CA GLY A 62 68.46 -24.10 -48.19
C GLY A 62 66.99 -23.68 -48.11
N GLU A 63 66.12 -24.31 -48.93
CA GLU A 63 64.68 -24.04 -48.89
C GLU A 63 64.03 -24.49 -47.56
N ILE A 64 64.40 -25.68 -47.04
CA ILE A 64 63.93 -26.15 -45.72
C ILE A 64 64.31 -25.15 -44.63
N MET A 65 65.56 -24.67 -44.62
CA MET A 65 66.05 -23.73 -43.61
C MET A 65 65.27 -22.42 -43.66
N LEU A 66 65.13 -21.81 -44.84
CA LEU A 66 64.39 -20.55 -45.02
C LEU A 66 62.92 -20.69 -44.63
N VAL A 67 62.24 -21.75 -45.08
CA VAL A 67 60.83 -21.97 -44.74
C VAL A 67 60.66 -22.25 -43.25
N SER A 68 61.59 -22.99 -42.63
CA SER A 68 61.55 -23.24 -41.19
C SER A 68 61.74 -21.97 -40.36
N GLU A 69 62.64 -21.07 -40.76
CA GLU A 69 62.82 -19.75 -40.12
C GLU A 69 61.57 -18.87 -40.27
N LYS A 70 60.93 -18.91 -41.44
CA LYS A 70 59.65 -18.21 -41.69
C LYS A 70 58.52 -18.78 -40.84
N LEU A 71 58.39 -20.11 -40.77
CA LEU A 71 57.41 -20.77 -39.91
C LEU A 71 57.64 -20.42 -38.43
N ALA A 72 58.89 -20.44 -37.97
CA ALA A 72 59.25 -20.08 -36.59
C ALA A 72 58.92 -18.60 -36.25
N SER A 73 58.97 -17.71 -37.25
CA SER A 73 58.55 -16.31 -37.11
C SER A 73 57.05 -16.07 -37.34
N GLY A 74 56.27 -17.12 -37.64
CA GLY A 74 54.81 -17.06 -37.81
C GLY A 74 54.34 -16.74 -39.22
N ILE A 75 55.23 -16.76 -40.22
CA ILE A 75 54.90 -16.57 -41.64
C ILE A 75 54.57 -17.94 -42.24
N LEU A 76 53.32 -18.14 -42.68
CA LEU A 76 52.80 -19.43 -43.16
C LEU A 76 52.54 -19.49 -44.67
N ASP A 77 52.87 -18.42 -45.40
CA ASP A 77 52.54 -18.28 -46.82
C ASP A 77 53.58 -18.89 -47.78
N ASP A 78 54.74 -19.30 -47.27
CA ASP A 78 55.86 -19.79 -48.08
C ASP A 78 55.92 -21.32 -48.14
N ASN A 79 56.50 -21.86 -49.22
CA ASN A 79 56.57 -23.31 -49.46
C ASN A 79 57.93 -23.72 -50.03
N ILE A 80 58.37 -24.93 -49.67
CA ILE A 80 59.51 -25.60 -50.29
C ILE A 80 59.06 -26.08 -51.68
N ASN A 81 59.65 -25.51 -52.73
CA ASN A 81 59.29 -25.80 -54.12
C ASN A 81 60.08 -26.99 -54.65
N PHE A 82 61.36 -27.10 -54.25
CA PHE A 82 62.22 -28.20 -54.69
C PHE A 82 61.96 -29.48 -53.87
N THR A 83 61.07 -30.34 -54.36
CA THR A 83 60.61 -31.56 -53.65
C THR A 83 60.83 -32.86 -54.42
N SER A 84 61.66 -32.82 -55.46
CA SER A 84 61.97 -33.92 -56.37
C SER A 84 63.46 -34.20 -56.47
N SER A 85 64.17 -34.14 -55.34
CA SER A 85 65.58 -34.56 -55.27
C SER A 85 65.73 -36.07 -55.42
N SER A 86 66.95 -36.52 -55.69
CA SER A 86 67.31 -37.95 -55.67
C SER A 86 67.17 -38.58 -54.26
N ASN A 87 66.99 -37.77 -53.20
CA ASN A 87 66.84 -38.24 -51.83
C ASN A 87 65.37 -38.23 -51.38
N PHE A 88 64.74 -39.42 -51.37
CA PHE A 88 63.34 -39.57 -51.00
C PHE A 88 63.02 -39.10 -49.56
N LYS A 89 63.97 -39.19 -48.63
CA LYS A 89 63.77 -38.76 -47.23
C LYS A 89 63.65 -37.24 -47.14
N LEU A 90 64.48 -36.50 -47.86
CA LEU A 90 64.41 -35.04 -47.90
C LEU A 90 63.13 -34.56 -48.60
N ASN A 91 62.73 -35.24 -49.68
CA ASN A 91 61.45 -34.95 -50.33
C ASN A 91 60.26 -35.19 -49.37
N TYR A 92 60.30 -36.24 -48.55
CA TYR A 92 59.27 -36.51 -47.55
C TYR A 92 59.23 -35.42 -46.47
N ILE A 93 60.39 -34.99 -45.95
CA ILE A 93 60.49 -33.90 -44.97
C ILE A 93 59.95 -32.60 -45.55
N ALA A 94 60.35 -32.22 -46.76
CA ALA A 94 59.89 -31.01 -47.42
C ALA A 94 58.36 -31.01 -47.63
N LYS A 95 57.79 -32.13 -48.09
CA LYS A 95 56.33 -32.28 -48.23
C LYS A 95 55.61 -32.21 -46.88
N THR A 96 56.19 -32.78 -45.83
CA THR A 96 55.64 -32.74 -44.47
C THR A 96 55.64 -31.30 -43.94
N ILE A 97 56.72 -30.55 -44.14
CA ILE A 97 56.81 -29.12 -43.76
C ILE A 97 55.78 -28.29 -44.52
N ASN A 98 55.62 -28.50 -45.84
CA ASN A 98 54.60 -27.80 -46.62
C ASN A 98 53.18 -28.14 -46.16
N SER A 99 52.89 -29.41 -45.83
CA SER A 99 51.59 -29.81 -45.27
C SER A 99 51.35 -29.13 -43.92
N LEU A 100 52.36 -29.13 -43.03
CA LEU A 100 52.29 -28.44 -41.74
C LEU A 100 52.00 -26.94 -41.92
N ALA A 101 52.73 -26.25 -42.80
CA ALA A 101 52.53 -24.83 -43.09
C ALA A 101 51.09 -24.55 -43.56
N LYS A 102 50.59 -25.37 -44.49
CA LYS A 102 49.24 -25.26 -45.03
C LYS A 102 48.16 -25.52 -43.99
N ASP A 103 48.30 -26.56 -43.17
CA ASP A 103 47.32 -26.94 -42.16
C ASP A 103 47.27 -25.89 -41.02
N LEU A 104 48.44 -25.38 -40.61
CA LEU A 104 48.54 -24.26 -39.67
C LEU A 104 47.87 -23.00 -40.24
N LYS A 105 48.16 -22.65 -41.51
CA LYS A 105 47.58 -21.48 -42.16
C LYS A 105 46.05 -21.55 -42.18
N ASN A 106 45.50 -22.67 -42.65
CA ASN A 106 44.06 -22.88 -42.72
C ASN A 106 43.41 -22.79 -41.34
N SER A 107 44.03 -23.39 -40.32
CA SER A 107 43.52 -23.37 -38.94
C SER A 107 43.49 -21.95 -38.37
N ILE A 108 44.57 -21.18 -38.54
CA ILE A 108 44.66 -19.79 -38.07
C ILE A 108 43.71 -18.88 -38.85
N GLU A 109 43.56 -19.05 -40.17
CA GLU A 109 42.62 -18.26 -40.97
C GLU A 109 41.16 -18.48 -40.54
N GLN A 110 40.78 -19.73 -40.23
CA GLN A 110 39.44 -20.02 -39.71
C GLN A 110 39.19 -19.41 -38.34
N ILE A 111 40.17 -19.52 -37.42
CA ILE A 111 40.11 -18.87 -36.10
C ILE A 111 39.96 -17.36 -36.28
N LYS A 112 40.83 -16.74 -37.08
CA LYS A 112 40.81 -15.30 -37.34
C LYS A 112 39.47 -14.85 -37.91
N LYS A 113 38.94 -15.55 -38.92
CA LYS A 113 37.64 -15.25 -39.53
C LYS A 113 36.51 -15.32 -38.51
N THR A 114 36.51 -16.35 -37.66
CA THR A 114 35.48 -16.53 -36.63
C THR A 114 35.59 -15.47 -35.55
N LEU A 115 36.80 -15.15 -35.08
CA LEU A 115 37.01 -14.10 -34.08
C LEU A 115 36.67 -12.71 -34.60
N LEU A 116 36.85 -12.44 -35.90
CA LEU A 116 36.37 -11.20 -36.53
C LEU A 116 34.85 -11.08 -36.45
N LEU A 117 34.11 -12.15 -36.76
CA LEU A 117 32.65 -12.18 -36.60
C LEU A 117 32.24 -11.95 -35.14
N TYR A 118 32.94 -12.55 -34.19
CA TYR A 118 32.68 -12.34 -32.76
C TYR A 118 32.94 -10.89 -32.33
N GLY A 119 33.94 -10.22 -32.93
CA GLY A 119 34.23 -8.80 -32.73
C GLY A 119 33.14 -7.88 -33.29
N GLU A 120 32.44 -8.32 -34.34
CA GLU A 120 31.24 -7.67 -34.89
C GLU A 120 29.94 -8.08 -34.18
N TYR A 121 30.04 -8.70 -33.00
CA TYR A 121 28.92 -9.22 -32.21
C TYR A 121 28.06 -10.29 -32.92
N ASN A 122 28.65 -11.03 -33.85
CA ASN A 122 28.02 -12.14 -34.55
C ASN A 122 28.57 -13.49 -34.08
N TYR A 123 27.84 -14.13 -33.17
CA TYR A 123 28.17 -15.40 -32.52
C TYR A 123 27.45 -16.61 -33.14
N ILE A 124 26.91 -16.48 -34.36
CA ILE A 124 26.21 -17.56 -35.07
C ILE A 124 27.19 -18.65 -35.52
N SER A 125 28.34 -18.24 -36.07
CA SER A 125 29.29 -19.18 -36.66
C SER A 125 30.04 -19.99 -35.59
N LYS A 126 30.22 -21.29 -35.85
CA LYS A 126 30.99 -22.23 -35.02
C LYS A 126 32.22 -22.69 -35.82
N LEU A 127 33.36 -22.89 -35.14
CA LEU A 127 34.53 -23.55 -35.74
C LEU A 127 34.25 -25.05 -35.90
N ASP A 128 34.56 -25.60 -37.08
CA ASP A 128 34.40 -27.03 -37.36
C ASP A 128 35.58 -27.83 -36.81
N GLU A 129 35.34 -28.53 -35.71
CA GLU A 129 36.31 -29.36 -34.99
C GLU A 129 36.82 -30.56 -35.80
N SER A 130 36.10 -30.96 -36.86
CA SER A 130 36.47 -32.10 -37.71
C SER A 130 37.62 -31.79 -38.66
N LEU A 131 37.86 -30.49 -38.95
CA LEU A 131 38.90 -30.03 -39.88
C LEU A 131 40.30 -30.04 -39.26
N VAL A 132 40.40 -30.21 -37.94
CA VAL A 132 41.66 -30.17 -37.18
C VAL A 132 41.80 -31.38 -36.25
N GLN A 133 43.03 -31.67 -35.83
CA GLN A 133 43.36 -32.78 -34.94
C GLN A 133 44.19 -32.30 -33.75
N ASN A 134 44.24 -33.13 -32.69
CA ASN A 134 45.05 -32.91 -31.49
C ASN A 134 44.83 -31.52 -30.87
N ASP A 135 45.89 -30.79 -30.56
CA ASP A 135 45.82 -29.52 -29.81
C ASP A 135 45.03 -28.43 -30.54
N PHE A 136 45.05 -28.40 -31.88
CA PHE A 136 44.21 -27.46 -32.65
C PHE A 136 42.72 -27.78 -32.55
N ARG A 137 42.35 -29.05 -32.39
CA ARG A 137 40.96 -29.44 -32.12
C ARG A 137 40.52 -28.93 -30.75
N VAL A 138 41.37 -29.05 -29.73
CA VAL A 138 41.10 -28.52 -28.38
C VAL A 138 40.92 -27.00 -28.45
N LEU A 139 41.79 -26.28 -29.17
CA LEU A 139 41.64 -24.83 -29.35
C LEU A 139 40.31 -24.46 -30.04
N PHE A 140 39.89 -25.19 -31.07
CA PHE A 140 38.60 -24.98 -31.73
C PHE A 140 37.43 -25.22 -30.75
N GLN A 141 37.53 -26.27 -29.91
CA GLN A 141 36.54 -26.57 -28.87
C GLN A 141 36.45 -25.48 -27.81
N GLU A 142 37.57 -24.94 -27.35
CA GLU A 142 37.61 -23.86 -26.36
C GLU A 142 37.01 -22.57 -26.92
N ILE A 143 37.31 -22.20 -28.17
CA ILE A 143 36.70 -21.04 -28.84
C ILE A 143 35.18 -21.24 -29.00
N ASN A 144 34.74 -22.46 -29.34
CA ASN A 144 33.32 -22.79 -29.42
C ASN A 144 32.63 -22.75 -28.04
N THR A 145 33.35 -23.12 -26.98
CA THR A 145 32.86 -23.03 -25.59
C THR A 145 32.72 -21.57 -25.16
N LEU A 146 33.66 -20.70 -25.55
CA LEU A 146 33.55 -19.25 -25.35
C LEU A 146 32.33 -18.68 -26.07
N ARG A 147 32.11 -19.05 -27.35
CA ARG A 147 30.91 -18.68 -28.13
C ARG A 147 29.63 -19.08 -27.40
N GLN A 148 29.57 -20.31 -26.89
CA GLN A 148 28.40 -20.82 -26.19
C GLN A 148 28.13 -20.05 -24.90
N THR A 149 29.18 -19.76 -24.13
CA THR A 149 29.08 -18.97 -22.89
C THR A 149 28.53 -17.57 -23.17
N ILE A 150 29.05 -16.90 -24.20
CA ILE A 150 28.56 -15.57 -24.63
C ILE A 150 27.10 -15.66 -25.10
N THR A 151 26.77 -16.67 -25.90
CA THR A 151 25.39 -16.89 -26.38
C THR A 151 24.42 -17.07 -25.23
N ASN A 152 24.77 -17.92 -24.24
CA ASN A 152 23.95 -18.13 -23.04
C ASN A 152 23.77 -16.84 -22.23
N MET A 153 24.83 -16.04 -22.08
CA MET A 153 24.76 -14.73 -21.40
C MET A 153 23.83 -13.76 -22.14
N LEU A 154 23.85 -13.74 -23.48
CA LEU A 154 22.95 -12.91 -24.29
C LEU A 154 21.49 -13.36 -24.18
N ILE A 155 21.25 -14.67 -24.17
CA ILE A 155 19.93 -15.26 -23.94
C ILE A 155 19.39 -14.82 -22.57
N GLU A 156 20.18 -14.98 -21.52
CA GLU A 156 19.78 -14.61 -20.17
C GLU A 156 19.54 -13.10 -20.05
N ASN A 157 20.41 -12.27 -20.62
CA ASN A 157 20.30 -10.82 -20.58
C ASN A 157 19.02 -10.34 -21.29
N LYS A 158 18.71 -10.88 -22.47
CA LYS A 158 17.46 -10.58 -23.18
C LYS A 158 16.24 -11.05 -22.37
N SER A 159 16.28 -12.24 -21.78
CA SER A 159 15.19 -12.75 -20.93
C SER A 159 14.97 -11.88 -19.69
N ASN A 160 16.04 -11.41 -19.05
CA ASN A 160 15.98 -10.48 -17.92
C ASN A 160 15.37 -9.13 -18.34
N GLY A 161 15.80 -8.59 -19.49
CA GLY A 161 15.22 -7.35 -20.05
C GLY A 161 13.72 -7.47 -20.31
N LEU A 162 13.27 -8.56 -20.95
CA LEU A 162 11.84 -8.80 -21.19
C LEU A 162 11.03 -8.96 -19.89
N THR A 163 11.62 -9.62 -18.89
CA THR A 163 11.01 -9.75 -17.55
C THR A 163 10.82 -8.39 -16.90
N LEU A 164 11.88 -7.56 -16.89
CA LEU A 164 11.85 -6.22 -16.33
C LEU A 164 10.82 -5.33 -17.03
N GLN A 165 10.71 -5.43 -18.36
CA GLN A 165 9.73 -4.68 -19.14
C GLN A 165 8.29 -5.01 -18.67
N ASN A 166 7.95 -6.30 -18.59
CA ASN A 166 6.64 -6.73 -18.10
C ASN A 166 6.38 -6.29 -16.64
N SER A 167 7.37 -6.44 -15.75
CA SER A 167 7.27 -5.99 -14.35
C SER A 167 7.07 -4.48 -14.23
N SER A 168 7.76 -3.68 -15.06
CA SER A 168 7.61 -2.22 -15.06
C SER A 168 6.24 -1.77 -15.55
N GLU A 169 5.66 -2.44 -16.55
CA GLU A 169 4.31 -2.17 -17.03
C GLU A 169 3.25 -2.47 -15.96
N VAL A 170 3.40 -3.60 -15.25
CA VAL A 170 2.53 -3.94 -14.11
C VAL A 170 2.67 -2.91 -12.99
N LEU A 171 3.90 -2.48 -12.68
CA LEU A 171 4.16 -1.47 -11.66
C LEU A 171 3.52 -0.12 -12.03
N LEU A 172 3.64 0.33 -13.29
CA LEU A 172 2.98 1.55 -13.78
C LEU A 172 1.46 1.50 -13.57
N LYS A 173 0.82 0.39 -13.95
CA LYS A 173 -0.63 0.21 -13.75
C LYS A 173 -1.02 0.23 -12.26
N ASN A 174 -0.21 -0.38 -11.40
CA ASN A 174 -0.45 -0.36 -9.95
C ASN A 174 -0.30 1.04 -9.37
N VAL A 175 0.68 1.80 -9.84
CA VAL A 175 0.91 3.19 -9.43
C VAL A 175 -0.24 4.10 -9.86
N ASP A 176 -0.75 3.94 -11.08
CA ASP A 176 -1.92 4.68 -11.56
C ASP A 176 -3.16 4.40 -10.69
N LYS A 177 -3.36 3.13 -10.33
CA LYS A 177 -4.45 2.72 -9.43
C LYS A 177 -4.28 3.28 -8.02
N LEU A 178 -3.04 3.31 -7.50
CA LEU A 178 -2.73 3.90 -6.21
C LEU A 178 -3.01 5.42 -6.21
N ASN A 179 -2.54 6.14 -7.24
CA ASN A 179 -2.83 7.56 -7.43
C ASN A 179 -4.34 7.84 -7.44
N PHE A 180 -5.10 7.10 -8.26
CA PHE A 180 -6.55 7.25 -8.33
C PHE A 180 -7.23 7.00 -6.97
N SER A 181 -6.78 5.96 -6.25
CA SER A 181 -7.33 5.61 -4.93
C SER A 181 -7.01 6.68 -3.88
N SER A 182 -5.79 7.23 -3.89
CA SER A 182 -5.38 8.32 -3.00
C SER A 182 -6.16 9.61 -3.29
N SER A 183 -6.35 9.98 -4.55
CA SER A 183 -7.18 11.15 -4.91
C SER A 183 -8.63 10.99 -4.48
N LYS A 184 -9.21 9.79 -4.65
CA LYS A 184 -10.58 9.51 -4.19
C LYS A 184 -10.68 9.54 -2.66
N ALA A 185 -9.69 9.02 -1.95
CA ALA A 185 -9.63 9.07 -0.50
C ALA A 185 -9.56 10.52 0.00
N ALA A 186 -8.74 11.37 -0.62
CA ALA A 186 -8.65 12.79 -0.28
C ALA A 186 -10.01 13.51 -0.43
N SER A 187 -10.70 13.32 -1.55
CA SER A 187 -12.04 13.89 -1.76
C SER A 187 -13.06 13.37 -0.74
N SER A 188 -12.99 12.09 -0.36
CA SER A 188 -13.89 11.52 0.64
C SER A 188 -13.60 12.07 2.05
N LEU A 189 -12.33 12.34 2.37
CA LEU A 189 -11.93 12.96 3.63
C LEU A 189 -12.40 14.42 3.71
N GLU A 190 -12.34 15.19 2.62
CA GLU A 190 -12.90 16.55 2.55
C GLU A 190 -14.41 16.55 2.84
N GLU A 191 -15.17 15.66 2.19
CA GLU A 191 -16.61 15.53 2.43
C GLU A 191 -16.92 15.11 3.87
N THR A 192 -16.15 14.17 4.42
CA THR A 192 -16.30 13.72 5.81
C THR A 192 -15.98 14.84 6.80
N SER A 193 -14.96 15.65 6.53
CA SER A 193 -14.61 16.82 7.35
C SER A 193 -15.74 17.84 7.35
N ALA A 194 -16.33 18.14 6.18
CA ALA A 194 -17.46 19.06 6.08
C ALA A 194 -18.69 18.54 6.85
N ALA A 195 -18.99 17.24 6.73
CA ALA A 195 -20.08 16.63 7.49
C ALA A 195 -19.85 16.69 9.01
N LEU A 196 -18.59 16.57 9.46
CA LEU A 196 -18.25 16.69 10.87
C LEU A 196 -18.33 18.12 11.41
N ASP A 197 -18.06 19.13 10.59
CA ASP A 197 -18.29 20.52 10.97
C ASP A 197 -19.78 20.77 11.23
N ASP A 198 -20.66 20.23 10.39
CA ASP A 198 -22.11 20.29 10.59
C ASP A 198 -22.56 19.56 11.87
N VAL A 199 -22.01 18.36 12.13
CA VAL A 199 -22.28 17.61 13.37
C VAL A 199 -21.79 18.39 14.60
N THR A 200 -20.57 18.94 14.55
CA THR A 200 -20.00 19.77 15.63
C THR A 200 -20.87 20.99 15.90
N SER A 201 -21.32 21.66 14.85
CA SER A 201 -22.22 22.81 14.93
C SER A 201 -23.54 22.44 15.60
N ASN A 202 -24.14 21.33 15.21
CA ASN A 202 -25.38 20.83 15.80
C ASN A 202 -25.23 20.45 17.27
N ILE A 203 -24.12 19.79 17.66
CA ILE A 203 -23.82 19.48 19.06
C ILE A 203 -23.70 20.77 19.89
N ARG A 204 -22.94 21.76 19.41
CA ARG A 204 -22.84 23.08 20.07
C ARG A 204 -24.19 23.77 20.21
N LYS A 205 -25.03 23.69 19.17
CA LYS A 205 -26.38 24.25 19.18
C LYS A 205 -27.27 23.55 20.21
N ASN A 206 -27.17 22.22 20.33
CA ASN A 206 -27.85 21.45 21.36
C ASN A 206 -27.38 21.83 22.76
N THR A 207 -26.08 21.94 23.02
CA THR A 207 -25.54 22.41 24.31
C THR A 207 -26.10 23.78 24.69
N ASN A 208 -26.16 24.71 23.75
CA ASN A 208 -26.78 26.02 23.99
C ASN A 208 -28.29 25.94 24.27
N ASN A 209 -29.01 25.05 23.58
CA ASN A 209 -30.43 24.83 23.83
C ASN A 209 -30.68 24.23 25.22
N ILE A 210 -29.84 23.28 25.65
CA ILE A 210 -29.88 22.68 26.99
C ILE A 210 -29.70 23.76 28.07
N LEU A 211 -28.76 24.69 27.90
CA LEU A 211 -28.59 25.82 28.82
C LEU A 211 -29.84 26.70 28.90
N LYS A 212 -30.47 27.02 27.77
CA LYS A 212 -31.73 27.79 27.74
C LYS A 212 -32.87 27.04 28.43
N VAL A 213 -32.98 25.74 28.18
CA VAL A 213 -34.00 24.89 28.79
C VAL A 213 -33.78 24.81 30.31
N SER A 214 -32.54 24.65 30.77
CA SER A 214 -32.19 24.68 32.20
C SER A 214 -32.64 25.97 32.89
N ASP A 215 -32.48 27.12 32.23
CA ASP A 215 -32.94 28.41 32.76
C ASP A 215 -34.48 28.51 32.82
N LEU A 216 -35.18 28.01 31.78
CA LEU A 216 -36.64 27.91 31.79
C LEU A 216 -37.16 27.04 32.95
N TYR A 217 -36.48 25.92 33.25
CA TYR A 217 -36.86 25.08 34.38
C TYR A 217 -36.73 25.79 35.73
N LYS A 218 -35.72 26.63 35.93
CA LYS A 218 -35.62 27.46 37.16
C LYS A 218 -36.84 28.36 37.34
N ASN A 219 -37.31 28.97 36.26
CA ASN A 219 -38.52 29.79 36.27
C ASN A 219 -39.78 28.97 36.55
N ILE A 220 -39.89 27.76 35.97
CA ILE A 220 -41.00 26.84 36.22
C ILE A 220 -41.04 26.40 37.70
N VAL A 221 -39.89 26.03 38.28
CA VAL A 221 -39.78 25.70 39.71
C VAL A 221 -40.24 26.86 40.58
N SER A 222 -39.83 28.09 40.27
CA SER A 222 -40.29 29.28 41.01
C SER A 222 -41.80 29.49 40.91
N CYS A 223 -42.39 29.29 39.72
CA CYS A 223 -43.83 29.40 39.53
C CYS A 223 -44.61 28.30 40.25
N ALA A 224 -44.12 27.06 40.24
CA ALA A 224 -44.71 25.93 40.96
C ALA A 224 -44.72 26.19 42.48
N ASN A 225 -43.58 26.59 43.06
CA ASN A 225 -43.47 26.96 44.47
C ASN A 225 -44.46 28.07 44.85
N ARG A 226 -44.60 29.09 43.99
CA ARG A 226 -45.55 30.19 44.23
C ARG A 226 -47.00 29.73 44.13
N GLY A 227 -47.31 28.81 43.21
CA GLY A 227 -48.61 28.18 43.10
C GLY A 227 -48.98 27.37 44.36
N GLU A 228 -48.04 26.60 44.88
CA GLU A 228 -48.20 25.83 46.13
C GLU A 228 -48.47 26.76 47.33
N ASP A 229 -47.69 27.83 47.50
CA ASP A 229 -47.90 28.82 48.56
C ASP A 229 -49.28 29.50 48.47
N LEU A 230 -49.75 29.83 47.27
CA LEU A 230 -51.08 30.39 47.06
C LEU A 230 -52.19 29.37 47.38
N ALA A 231 -52.02 28.10 47.02
CA ALA A 231 -52.95 27.04 47.37
C ALA A 231 -53.02 26.82 48.89
N LEU A 232 -51.87 26.84 49.58
CA LEU A 232 -51.79 26.80 51.05
C LEU A 232 -52.53 27.97 51.71
N LYS A 233 -52.31 29.19 51.20
CA LYS A 233 -53.02 30.40 51.69
C LYS A 233 -54.53 30.31 51.44
N THR A 234 -54.94 29.74 50.32
CA THR A 234 -56.36 29.56 49.96
C THR A 234 -57.03 28.54 50.89
N SER A 235 -56.40 27.38 51.11
CA SER A 235 -56.86 26.37 52.07
C SER A 235 -57.04 26.96 53.46
N LYS A 236 -56.03 27.70 53.96
CA LYS A 236 -56.10 28.38 55.27
C LYS A 236 -57.22 29.42 55.34
N SER A 237 -57.45 30.16 54.25
CA SER A 237 -58.51 31.17 54.20
C SER A 237 -59.90 30.52 54.21
N MET A 238 -60.08 29.41 53.49
CA MET A 238 -61.34 28.65 53.50
C MET A 238 -61.61 28.01 54.86
N GLN A 239 -60.59 27.49 55.55
CA GLN A 239 -60.71 27.02 56.94
C GLN A 239 -61.14 28.14 57.90
N ASN A 240 -60.57 29.34 57.76
CA ASN A 240 -60.98 30.50 58.55
C ASN A 240 -62.44 30.88 58.26
N ILE A 241 -62.86 30.89 56.99
CA ILE A 241 -64.26 31.13 56.60
C ILE A 241 -65.18 30.08 57.23
N ALA A 242 -64.86 28.79 57.12
CA ALA A 242 -65.64 27.71 57.72
C ALA A 242 -65.78 27.88 59.25
N LYS A 243 -64.73 28.36 59.93
CA LYS A 243 -64.76 28.67 61.36
C LYS A 243 -65.68 29.86 61.67
N GLU A 244 -65.56 30.97 60.96
CA GLU A 244 -66.41 32.16 61.15
C GLU A 244 -67.88 31.86 60.85
N VAL A 245 -68.17 31.11 59.78
CA VAL A 245 -69.52 30.69 59.42
C VAL A 245 -70.14 29.78 60.51
N ASN A 246 -69.34 28.90 61.14
CA ASN A 246 -69.80 28.12 62.28
C ASN A 246 -70.15 28.97 63.51
N LEU A 247 -69.39 30.04 63.79
CA LEU A 247 -69.72 30.99 64.86
C LEU A 247 -71.05 31.71 64.56
N VAL A 248 -71.28 32.10 63.30
CA VAL A 248 -72.58 32.64 62.87
C VAL A 248 -73.69 31.63 63.10
N ASN A 249 -73.50 30.36 62.74
CA ASN A 249 -74.49 29.30 62.96
C ASN A 249 -74.86 29.14 64.44
N GLN A 250 -73.88 29.23 65.34
CA GLN A 250 -74.10 29.22 66.78
C GLN A 250 -74.92 30.44 67.25
N ALA A 251 -74.60 31.64 66.75
CA ALA A 251 -75.36 32.84 67.06
C ALA A 251 -76.82 32.76 66.57
N ILE A 252 -77.05 32.22 65.37
CA ILE A 252 -78.40 32.00 64.83
C ILE A 252 -79.17 30.99 65.67
N ALA A 253 -78.53 29.94 66.18
CA ALA A 253 -79.18 29.00 67.10
C ALA A 253 -79.62 29.67 68.41
N VAL A 254 -78.84 30.63 68.92
CA VAL A 254 -79.24 31.44 70.09
C VAL A 254 -80.44 32.34 69.75
N ILE A 255 -80.46 32.98 68.58
CA ILE A 255 -81.59 33.81 68.13
C ILE A 255 -82.87 32.98 68.00
N ASP A 256 -82.78 31.78 67.41
CA ASP A 256 -83.92 30.85 67.31
C ASP A 256 -84.44 30.46 68.71
N SER A 257 -83.53 30.18 69.66
CA SER A 257 -83.89 29.93 71.06
C SER A 257 -84.58 31.13 71.73
N ILE A 258 -84.10 32.35 71.49
CA ILE A 258 -84.71 33.59 72.02
C ILE A 258 -86.10 33.80 71.41
N ALA A 259 -86.25 33.57 70.10
CA ALA A 259 -87.53 33.67 69.40
C ALA A 259 -88.53 32.65 69.97
N PHE A 260 -88.09 31.40 70.22
CA PHE A 260 -88.92 30.38 70.87
C PHE A 260 -89.34 30.79 72.29
N GLN A 261 -88.40 31.26 73.12
CA GLN A 261 -88.71 31.75 74.47
C GLN A 261 -89.68 32.92 74.44
N THR A 262 -89.51 33.87 73.52
CA THR A 262 -90.39 35.03 73.34
C THR A 262 -91.79 34.60 72.90
N ASN A 263 -91.89 33.61 72.02
CA ASN A 263 -93.16 33.01 71.61
C ASN A 263 -93.89 32.38 72.81
N ILE A 264 -93.19 31.65 73.69
CA ILE A 264 -93.78 31.11 74.92
C ILE A 264 -94.19 32.22 75.90
N LEU A 265 -93.36 33.24 76.12
CA LEU A 265 -93.69 34.39 76.97
C LEU A 265 -94.94 35.12 76.47
N SER A 266 -95.03 35.36 75.16
CA SER A 266 -96.18 36.03 74.54
C SER A 266 -97.45 35.20 74.63
N LEU A 267 -97.36 33.88 74.55
CA LEU A 267 -98.48 32.97 74.77
C LEU A 267 -98.98 33.06 76.22
N ASN A 268 -98.07 33.02 77.20
CA ASN A 268 -98.42 33.16 78.61
C ASN A 268 -99.07 34.52 78.89
N ALA A 269 -98.55 35.60 78.30
CA ALA A 269 -99.13 36.94 78.41
C ALA A 269 -100.53 37.02 77.75
N ALA A 270 -100.75 36.36 76.62
CA ALA A 270 -102.05 36.29 75.97
C ALA A 270 -103.07 35.51 76.83
N VAL A 271 -102.64 34.43 77.50
CA VAL A 271 -103.46 33.67 78.45
C VAL A 271 -103.85 34.55 79.65
N GLU A 272 -102.88 35.23 80.27
CA GLU A 272 -103.15 36.10 81.42
C GLU A 272 -104.05 37.30 81.06
N ALA A 273 -103.86 37.87 79.86
CA ALA A 273 -104.72 38.92 79.33
C ALA A 273 -106.16 38.43 79.08
N ALA A 274 -106.35 37.17 78.67
CA ALA A 274 -107.67 36.55 78.57
C ALA A 274 -108.31 36.32 79.95
N THR A 275 -107.52 35.96 80.96
CA THR A 275 -107.95 35.82 82.37
C THR A 275 -108.45 37.16 82.95
N ALA A 276 -107.86 38.29 82.53
CA ALA A 276 -108.25 39.63 82.98
C ALA A 276 -109.52 40.23 82.30
N GLY A 277 -110.17 39.50 81.39
CA GLY A 277 -111.45 39.89 80.78
C GLY A 277 -111.40 41.19 79.95
N GLU A 278 -112.39 42.08 80.11
CA GLU A 278 -112.48 43.35 79.35
C GLU A 278 -111.29 44.29 79.57
N ALA A 279 -110.68 44.29 80.76
CA ALA A 279 -109.52 45.12 81.08
C ALA A 279 -108.22 44.66 80.39
N GLY A 280 -108.15 43.39 79.98
CA GLY A 280 -106.98 42.76 79.34
C GLY A 280 -106.93 42.86 77.82
N LYS A 281 -107.98 43.35 77.15
CA LYS A 281 -108.09 43.37 75.67
C LYS A 281 -106.90 44.05 74.98
N GLY A 282 -106.42 45.18 75.51
CA GLY A 282 -105.24 45.88 74.97
C GLY A 282 -103.94 45.07 75.11
N PHE A 283 -103.77 44.38 76.24
CA PHE A 283 -102.62 43.50 76.47
C PHE A 283 -102.66 42.24 75.60
N ALA A 284 -103.85 41.69 75.33
CA ALA A 284 -104.02 40.53 74.45
C ALA A 284 -103.57 40.83 73.00
N VAL A 285 -103.87 42.04 72.50
CA VAL A 285 -103.42 42.47 71.15
C VAL A 285 -101.90 42.61 71.09
N VAL A 286 -101.28 43.24 72.10
CA VAL A 286 -99.81 43.35 72.18
C VAL A 286 -99.16 41.98 72.29
N ALA A 287 -99.70 41.08 73.11
CA ALA A 287 -99.20 39.70 73.23
C ALA A 287 -99.29 38.93 71.90
N GLY A 288 -100.38 39.11 71.15
CA GLY A 288 -100.53 38.54 69.79
C GLY A 288 -99.52 39.09 68.79
N GLU A 289 -99.24 40.40 68.82
CA GLU A 289 -98.25 41.01 67.93
C GLU A 289 -96.81 40.57 68.28
N VAL A 290 -96.48 40.49 69.58
CA VAL A 290 -95.18 39.94 70.05
C VAL A 290 -95.03 38.48 69.64
N ARG A 291 -96.10 37.69 69.69
CA ARG A 291 -96.09 36.29 69.24
C ARG A 291 -95.83 36.18 67.74
N ASN A 292 -96.49 37.02 66.94
CA ASN A 292 -96.30 37.08 65.49
C ASN A 292 -94.85 37.48 65.15
N LEU A 293 -94.31 38.50 65.83
CA LEU A 293 -92.92 38.92 65.68
C LEU A 293 -91.92 37.80 66.06
N ALA A 294 -92.20 37.06 67.13
CA ALA A 294 -91.39 35.91 67.54
C ALA A 294 -91.41 34.78 66.50
N SER A 295 -92.58 34.47 65.92
CA SER A 295 -92.71 33.50 64.83
C SER A 295 -91.94 33.92 63.58
N ARG A 296 -92.03 35.19 63.19
CA ARG A 296 -91.26 35.76 62.06
C ARG A 296 -89.75 35.70 62.31
N SER A 297 -89.31 35.98 63.53
CA SER A 297 -87.89 35.87 63.92
C SER A 297 -87.39 34.43 63.84
N ALA A 298 -88.18 33.44 64.27
CA ALA A 298 -87.83 32.03 64.17
C ALA A 298 -87.75 31.56 62.72
N GLU A 299 -88.68 31.99 61.86
CA GLU A 299 -88.67 31.70 60.43
C GLU A 299 -87.43 32.30 59.74
N ALA A 300 -87.13 33.57 60.00
CA ALA A 300 -85.92 34.23 59.50
C ALA A 300 -84.64 33.55 60.01
N ALA A 301 -84.59 33.14 61.28
CA ALA A 301 -83.45 32.40 61.84
C ALA A 301 -83.26 31.05 61.11
N LYS A 302 -84.34 30.34 60.78
CA LYS A 302 -84.29 29.08 60.03
C LYS A 302 -83.79 29.27 58.59
N GLU A 303 -84.22 30.32 57.91
CA GLU A 303 -83.73 30.65 56.56
C GLU A 303 -82.24 30.98 56.59
N ILE A 304 -81.80 31.85 57.50
CA ILE A 304 -80.37 32.20 57.66
C ILE A 304 -79.56 30.95 57.99
N LYS A 305 -80.03 30.08 58.89
CA LYS A 305 -79.38 28.81 59.22
C LYS A 305 -79.15 27.92 58.01
N THR A 306 -80.12 27.88 57.08
CA THR A 306 -80.01 27.12 55.83
C THR A 306 -78.92 27.68 54.91
N ILE A 307 -78.88 29.02 54.76
CA ILE A 307 -77.85 29.71 53.96
C ILE A 307 -76.46 29.51 54.57
N VAL A 308 -76.34 29.66 55.89
CA VAL A 308 -75.07 29.48 56.64
C VAL A 308 -74.57 28.05 56.52
N ASN A 309 -75.43 27.04 56.67
CA ASN A 309 -75.04 25.63 56.45
C ASN A 309 -74.54 25.39 55.02
N SER A 310 -75.21 25.97 54.02
CA SER A 310 -74.76 25.88 52.62
C SER A 310 -73.41 26.57 52.42
N ALA A 311 -73.17 27.73 53.06
CA ALA A 311 -71.89 28.42 53.02
C ALA A 311 -70.77 27.60 53.68
N THR A 312 -71.03 26.92 54.81
CA THR A 312 -70.07 26.01 55.45
C THR A 312 -69.68 24.87 54.51
N LEU A 313 -70.67 24.24 53.84
CA LEU A 313 -70.41 23.17 52.88
C LEU A 313 -69.51 23.65 51.74
N LYS A 314 -69.81 24.81 51.14
CA LYS A 314 -68.97 25.38 50.06
C LYS A 314 -67.56 25.76 50.53
N ALA A 315 -67.40 26.23 51.77
CA ALA A 315 -66.09 26.53 52.33
C ALA A 315 -65.25 25.25 52.55
N ASN A 316 -65.89 24.16 52.98
CA ASN A 316 -65.23 22.86 53.09
C ASN A 316 -64.84 22.31 51.71
N GLU A 317 -65.75 22.35 50.72
CA GLU A 317 -65.43 21.99 49.33
C GLU A 317 -64.24 22.81 48.79
N GLY A 318 -64.21 24.12 49.06
CA GLY A 318 -63.09 24.99 48.69
C GLY A 318 -61.78 24.63 49.38
N THR A 319 -61.84 24.14 50.61
CA THR A 319 -60.68 23.63 51.36
C THR A 319 -60.16 22.34 50.73
N ASP A 320 -61.05 21.41 50.37
CA ASP A 320 -60.70 20.14 49.74
C ASP A 320 -60.06 20.37 48.37
N ILE A 321 -60.65 21.22 47.53
CA ILE A 321 -60.07 21.60 46.22
C ILE A 321 -58.68 22.23 46.40
N SER A 322 -58.50 23.08 47.42
CA SER A 322 -57.19 23.70 47.69
C SER A 322 -56.15 22.67 48.15
N ASN A 323 -56.56 21.64 48.88
CA ASN A 323 -55.68 20.53 49.28
C ASN A 323 -55.28 19.66 48.07
N ASP A 324 -56.23 19.37 47.19
CA ASP A 324 -55.94 18.67 45.93
C ASP A 324 -54.95 19.47 45.06
N MET A 325 -55.09 20.79 45.01
CA MET A 325 -54.12 21.66 44.34
C MET A 325 -52.72 21.55 44.95
N ILE A 326 -52.60 21.52 46.28
CA ILE A 326 -51.31 21.35 46.97
C ILE A 326 -50.64 20.03 46.56
N ASP A 327 -51.39 18.92 46.58
CA ASP A 327 -50.86 17.62 46.19
C ASP A 327 -50.51 17.57 44.69
N GLY A 328 -51.28 18.25 43.84
CA GLY A 328 -50.96 18.47 42.43
C GLY A 328 -49.63 19.22 42.23
N TYR A 329 -49.38 20.27 43.01
CA TYR A 329 -48.10 20.99 42.97
C TYR A 329 -46.92 20.13 43.46
N LYS A 330 -47.11 19.28 44.47
CA LYS A 330 -46.06 18.32 44.90
C LYS A 330 -45.69 17.33 43.79
N GLN A 331 -46.68 16.77 43.09
CA GLN A 331 -46.42 15.90 41.95
C GLN A 331 -45.74 16.63 40.78
N LEU A 332 -46.15 17.88 40.53
CA LEU A 332 -45.48 18.74 39.55
C LEU A 332 -44.01 18.95 39.90
N HIS A 333 -43.69 19.18 41.18
CA HIS A 333 -42.31 19.31 41.66
C HIS A 333 -41.47 18.06 41.39
N LEU A 334 -42.02 16.86 41.66
CA LEU A 334 -41.32 15.60 41.36
C LEU A 334 -41.02 15.48 39.86
N SER A 335 -42.01 15.77 39.01
CA SER A 335 -41.87 15.69 37.55
C SER A 335 -40.83 16.70 37.01
N ILE A 336 -40.80 17.91 37.57
CA ILE A 336 -39.81 18.93 37.20
C ILE A 336 -38.40 18.48 37.60
N ASN A 337 -38.22 17.91 38.80
CA ASN A 337 -36.90 17.44 39.24
C ASN A 337 -36.38 16.29 38.37
N GLU A 338 -37.25 15.36 37.97
CA GLU A 338 -36.90 14.30 37.01
C GLU A 338 -36.46 14.88 35.66
N ALA A 339 -37.20 15.87 35.14
CA ALA A 339 -36.82 16.55 33.91
C ALA A 339 -35.46 17.28 34.01
N ILE A 340 -35.16 17.91 35.15
CA ILE A 340 -33.84 18.53 35.42
C ILE A 340 -32.72 17.48 35.40
N SER A 341 -32.96 16.30 35.99
CA SER A 341 -32.00 15.20 35.97
C SER A 341 -31.69 14.74 34.54
N LEU A 342 -32.73 14.52 33.73
CA LEU A 342 -32.57 14.13 32.32
C LEU A 342 -31.80 15.16 31.52
N ILE A 343 -32.02 16.45 31.76
CA ILE A 343 -31.30 17.53 31.09
C ILE A 343 -29.82 17.55 31.49
N SER A 344 -29.51 17.28 32.75
CA SER A 344 -28.14 17.12 33.22
C SER A 344 -27.44 15.97 32.49
N ASP A 345 -28.12 14.83 32.33
CA ASP A 345 -27.58 13.67 31.61
C ASP A 345 -27.35 13.98 30.12
N ILE A 346 -28.28 14.69 29.46
CA ILE A 346 -28.12 15.13 28.07
C ILE A 346 -26.93 16.11 27.95
N GLN A 347 -26.73 16.99 28.93
CA GLN A 347 -25.59 17.91 28.94
C GLN A 347 -24.25 17.15 28.99
N VAL A 348 -24.14 16.17 29.90
CA VAL A 348 -22.94 15.32 30.01
C VAL A 348 -22.70 14.56 28.71
N SER A 349 -23.73 13.91 28.16
CA SER A 349 -23.63 13.19 26.90
C SER A 349 -23.24 14.09 25.72
N SER A 350 -23.76 15.32 25.66
CA SER A 350 -23.40 16.29 24.62
C SER A 350 -21.93 16.72 24.73
N GLN A 351 -21.40 16.85 25.94
CA GLN A 351 -19.98 17.15 26.16
C GLN A 351 -19.08 15.97 25.75
N GLU A 352 -19.49 14.74 26.06
CA GLU A 352 -18.78 13.53 25.61
C GLU A 352 -18.78 13.40 24.07
N GLN A 353 -19.92 13.69 23.42
CA GLN A 353 -20.01 13.74 21.96
C GLN A 353 -19.06 14.78 21.35
N LEU A 354 -18.95 15.97 21.95
CA LEU A 354 -18.01 16.99 21.50
C LEU A 354 -16.56 16.49 21.55
N ASN A 355 -16.17 15.87 22.67
CA ASN A 355 -14.83 15.30 22.84
C ASN A 355 -14.56 14.16 21.83
N ALA A 356 -15.56 13.32 21.58
CA ALA A 356 -15.46 12.26 20.57
C ALA A 356 -15.27 12.82 19.16
N VAL A 357 -15.95 13.92 18.82
CA VAL A 357 -15.79 14.59 17.53
C VAL A 357 -14.39 15.21 17.39
N GLU A 358 -13.80 15.76 18.46
CA GLU A 358 -12.41 16.24 18.43
C GLU A 358 -11.40 15.12 18.15
N GLN A 359 -11.63 13.92 18.69
CA GLN A 359 -10.81 12.74 18.40
C GLN A 359 -10.97 12.27 16.95
N ILE A 360 -12.20 12.30 16.42
CA ILE A 360 -12.46 11.97 15.01
C ILE A 360 -11.75 12.98 14.10
N ASN A 361 -11.83 14.28 14.39
CA ASN A 361 -11.13 15.31 13.62
C ASN A 361 -9.61 15.10 13.62
N SER A 362 -9.03 14.74 14.77
CA SER A 362 -7.60 14.40 14.86
C SER A 362 -7.24 13.18 14.00
N SER A 363 -8.13 12.18 13.95
CA SER A 363 -7.95 10.98 13.13
C SER A 363 -8.05 11.27 11.63
N ILE A 364 -8.96 12.16 11.22
CA ILE A 364 -9.08 12.61 9.82
C ILE A 364 -7.84 13.37 9.38
N SER A 365 -7.29 14.25 10.23
CA SER A 365 -6.04 14.95 9.91
C SER A 365 -4.86 13.97 9.71
N LEU A 366 -4.82 12.89 10.50
CA LEU A 366 -3.84 11.81 10.29
C LEU A 366 -4.05 11.08 8.97
N LEU A 367 -5.30 10.73 8.63
CA LEU A 367 -5.64 10.06 7.37
C LEU A 367 -5.35 10.93 6.15
N ASP A 368 -5.57 12.24 6.24
CA ASP A 368 -5.21 13.20 5.18
C ASP A 368 -3.70 13.20 4.94
N LYS A 369 -2.91 13.30 6.02
CA LYS A 369 -1.44 13.22 5.92
C LYS A 369 -0.97 11.89 5.29
N GLN A 370 -1.55 10.76 5.69
CA GLN A 370 -1.23 9.46 5.10
C GLN A 370 -1.65 9.38 3.62
N THR A 371 -2.77 10.00 3.25
CA THR A 371 -3.24 10.05 1.87
C THR A 371 -2.28 10.86 0.99
N GLN A 372 -1.77 11.99 1.49
CA GLN A 372 -0.73 12.77 0.82
C GLN A 372 0.60 12.01 0.70
N GLU A 373 0.99 11.27 1.75
CA GLU A 373 2.17 10.41 1.72
C GLU A 373 2.03 9.31 0.67
N ASN A 374 0.87 8.66 0.57
CA ASN A 374 0.58 7.67 -0.46
C ASN A 374 0.67 8.25 -1.87
N ALA A 375 0.19 9.49 -2.09
CA ALA A 375 0.33 10.17 -3.37
C ALA A 375 1.80 10.47 -3.72
N ASN A 376 2.61 10.88 -2.73
CA ASN A 376 4.05 11.09 -2.92
C ASN A 376 4.78 9.78 -3.24
N ILE A 377 4.48 8.70 -2.51
CA ILE A 377 5.06 7.36 -2.76
C ILE A 377 4.65 6.86 -4.15
N ALA A 378 3.40 7.10 -4.57
CA ALA A 378 2.94 6.76 -5.91
C ALA A 378 3.74 7.52 -6.98
N ALA A 379 3.97 8.83 -6.80
CA ALA A 379 4.78 9.62 -7.74
C ALA A 379 6.24 9.10 -7.83
N GLN A 380 6.88 8.79 -6.70
CA GLN A 380 8.22 8.21 -6.69
C GLN A 380 8.24 6.82 -7.35
N SER A 381 7.24 5.99 -7.07
CA SER A 381 7.11 4.66 -7.67
C SER A 381 6.89 4.74 -9.19
N HIS A 382 6.17 5.77 -9.66
CA HIS A 382 6.01 6.05 -11.08
C HIS A 382 7.37 6.31 -11.75
N GLU A 383 8.19 7.19 -11.17
CA GLU A 383 9.52 7.51 -11.69
C GLU A 383 10.43 6.28 -11.76
N VAL A 384 10.42 5.45 -10.72
CA VAL A 384 11.17 4.18 -10.69
C VAL A 384 10.68 3.24 -11.79
N ALA A 385 9.36 3.15 -11.98
CA ALA A 385 8.78 2.28 -13.00
C ALA A 385 9.14 2.74 -14.42
N VAL A 386 9.05 4.05 -14.71
CA VAL A 386 9.48 4.63 -15.99
C VAL A 386 10.97 4.39 -16.24
N THR A 387 11.81 4.59 -15.22
CA THR A 387 13.25 4.35 -15.33
C THR A 387 13.55 2.88 -15.61
N THR A 388 12.84 1.98 -14.93
CA THR A 388 12.97 0.52 -15.12
C THR A 388 12.54 0.11 -16.52
N ASP A 389 11.42 0.65 -17.04
CA ASP A 389 10.97 0.43 -18.40
C ASP A 389 12.04 0.88 -19.41
N PHE A 390 12.58 2.09 -19.26
CA PHE A 390 13.64 2.61 -20.11
C PHE A 390 14.89 1.71 -20.14
N ILE A 391 15.40 1.31 -18.96
CA ILE A 391 16.58 0.43 -18.85
C ILE A 391 16.28 -0.95 -19.48
N SER A 392 15.08 -1.49 -19.24
CA SER A 392 14.67 -2.78 -19.80
C SER A 392 14.63 -2.76 -21.33
N ASN A 393 14.08 -1.69 -21.92
CA ASN A 393 14.05 -1.47 -23.36
C ASN A 393 15.48 -1.35 -23.93
N LEU A 394 16.38 -0.66 -23.24
CA LEU A 394 17.78 -0.54 -23.64
C LEU A 394 18.48 -1.91 -23.62
N ILE A 395 18.26 -2.73 -22.59
CA ILE A 395 18.81 -4.09 -22.49
C ILE A 395 18.32 -4.96 -23.65
N VAL A 396 17.01 -4.99 -23.90
CA VAL A 396 16.41 -5.79 -24.97
C VAL A 396 16.91 -5.32 -26.33
N LYS A 397 17.02 -4.01 -26.55
CA LYS A 397 17.59 -3.42 -27.77
C LYS A 397 19.05 -3.84 -27.98
N ASN A 398 19.89 -3.68 -26.98
CA ASN A 398 21.31 -4.08 -27.04
C ASN A 398 21.50 -5.58 -27.29
N ALA A 399 20.61 -6.42 -26.79
CA ALA A 399 20.62 -7.85 -27.11
C ALA A 399 20.16 -8.10 -28.55
N ASN A 400 19.14 -7.38 -29.02
CA ASN A 400 18.62 -7.49 -30.39
C ASN A 400 19.58 -6.97 -31.47
N GLU A 401 20.54 -6.10 -31.14
CA GLU A 401 21.58 -5.65 -32.08
C GLU A 401 22.66 -6.71 -32.34
N LYS A 402 22.75 -7.75 -31.50
CA LYS A 402 23.75 -8.82 -31.59
C LYS A 402 23.16 -10.03 -32.31
N GLU A 403 23.99 -10.81 -32.99
CA GLU A 403 23.57 -12.03 -33.69
C GLU A 403 24.04 -13.27 -32.91
N PHE A 404 23.09 -14.13 -32.51
CA PHE A 404 23.36 -15.34 -31.74
C PHE A 404 22.20 -16.33 -31.86
N GLU A 405 22.48 -17.59 -31.54
CA GLU A 405 21.54 -18.69 -31.69
C GLU A 405 20.36 -18.57 -30.70
N GLY A 406 19.13 -18.82 -31.17
CA GLY A 406 17.91 -18.75 -30.34
C GLY A 406 17.42 -17.32 -30.04
N LYS A 407 18.01 -16.28 -30.63
CA LYS A 407 17.68 -14.86 -30.42
C LYS A 407 16.18 -14.55 -30.46
N ASN A 408 15.41 -15.15 -31.37
CA ASN A 408 14.01 -14.80 -31.59
C ASN A 408 13.01 -15.57 -30.70
N ASP A 409 13.46 -16.64 -30.03
CA ASP A 409 12.58 -17.53 -29.26
C ASP A 409 12.61 -17.24 -27.76
N ILE A 410 13.38 -16.23 -27.34
CA ILE A 410 13.56 -15.87 -25.93
C ILE A 410 12.31 -15.18 -25.39
N LYS A 411 11.86 -15.67 -24.24
CA LYS A 411 10.71 -15.13 -23.51
C LYS A 411 11.13 -14.56 -22.16
N ALA A 412 10.27 -13.71 -21.61
CA ALA A 412 10.36 -13.28 -20.22
C ALA A 412 10.28 -14.48 -19.27
N LYS A 413 10.92 -14.37 -18.11
CA LYS A 413 10.80 -15.35 -17.02
C LYS A 413 9.40 -15.22 -16.42
N VAL A 414 8.80 -16.35 -16.07
CA VAL A 414 7.60 -16.37 -15.22
C VAL A 414 8.10 -16.15 -13.79
N LEU A 415 7.73 -15.02 -13.20
CA LEU A 415 8.07 -14.64 -11.83
C LEU A 415 7.02 -15.15 -10.84
#